data_AF-A0A349VJ62-F1
#
_entry.id   AF-A0A349VJ62-F1
#
_cell.length_a   1.000
_cell.length_b   1.000
_cell.length_c   1.000
_cell.angle_alpha   90.00
_cell.angle_beta   90.00
_cell.angle_gamma   90.00
#
_symmetry.space_group_name_H-M   'P 1'
#
loop_
_entity.id
_entity.type
_entity.pdbx_description
1 polymer ?
#
loop_
_entity_poly.entity_id
_entity_poly.type
_entity_poly.pdbx_seq_one_letter_code
_entity_poly.pdbx_strand_id
1 'polypeptide(L)' 'MADQKRRTYYFELTDTPNIFWVDLSKLDLSIGQPMRMLPVEGAPVMAGEVSSRFEKQTDFQFMPGSDPGAQK' A
#
# COMPACT_ATOMS: atom_id res chain seq x y z
N MET A 1 4.85 9.25 -4.55
CA MET A 1 6.26 9.53 -4.96
C MET A 1 7.17 8.44 -4.39
N ALA A 2 8.24 8.03 -5.07
CA ALA A 2 9.15 7.00 -4.57
C ALA A 2 10.61 7.49 -4.53
N ASP A 3 11.23 7.53 -3.35
CA ASP A 3 12.68 7.71 -3.20
C ASP A 3 13.35 6.34 -3.24
N GLN A 4 13.92 6.01 -4.41
CA GLN A 4 14.54 4.71 -4.66
C GLN A 4 15.84 4.51 -3.87
N LYS A 5 16.58 5.59 -3.56
CA LYS A 5 17.84 5.50 -2.82
C LYS A 5 17.59 5.23 -1.34
N ARG A 6 16.58 5.89 -0.76
CA ARG A 6 16.20 5.70 0.64
C ARG A 6 15.19 4.57 0.85
N ARG A 7 14.64 4.01 -0.24
CA ARG A 7 13.57 3.00 -0.21
C ARG A 7 12.35 3.51 0.56
N THR A 8 11.93 4.72 0.24
CA THR A 8 10.78 5.37 0.89
C THR A 8 9.67 5.62 -0.12
N TYR A 9 8.45 5.21 0.22
CA TYR A 9 7.26 5.42 -0.60
C TYR A 9 6.33 6.45 0.06
N TYR A 10 6.11 7.58 -0.59
CA TYR A 10 5.28 8.68 -0.11
C TYR A 10 3.90 8.64 -0.76
N PHE A 11 2.87 8.86 0.05
CA PHE A 11 1.48 8.92 -0.36
C PHE A 11 0.82 10.18 0.24
N GLU A 12 -0.05 10.81 -0.55
CA GLU A 12 -0.81 11.98 -0.16
C GLU A 12 -2.25 11.79 -0.62
N LEU A 13 -3.20 12.15 0.25
CA LEU A 13 -4.61 12.17 -0.09
C LEU A 13 -4.96 13.52 -0.73
N THR A 14 -5.74 13.51 -1.81
CA THR A 14 -6.13 14.74 -2.50
C THR A 14 -7.30 15.46 -1.82
N ASP A 15 -8.07 14.76 -0.98
CA ASP A 15 -9.28 15.23 -0.33
C ASP A 15 -9.06 15.68 1.13
N THR A 16 -7.88 15.40 1.70
CA THR A 16 -7.49 15.77 3.06
C THR A 16 -6.03 16.22 3.07
N PRO A 17 -5.65 17.29 3.79
CA PRO A 17 -4.28 17.82 3.77
C PRO A 17 -3.33 16.94 4.60
N ASN A 18 -3.05 15.73 4.11
CA ASN A 18 -2.32 14.68 4.81
C ASN A 18 -1.25 14.05 3.89
N ILE A 19 0.01 14.12 4.33
CA ILE A 19 1.13 13.37 3.71
C ILE A 19 1.71 12.36 4.70
N PHE A 20 1.88 11.13 4.25
CA PHE A 20 2.55 10.08 4.99
C PHE A 20 3.47 9.27 4.07
N TRP A 21 4.31 8.44 4.67
CA TRP A 21 5.24 7.61 3.93
C TRP A 21 5.52 6.28 4.63
N VAL A 22 6.02 5.34 3.84
CA VAL A 22 6.48 4.03 4.31
C VAL A 22 7.97 3.94 4.06
N ASP A 23 8.73 3.71 5.12
CA ASP A 23 10.12 3.31 5.02
C ASP A 23 10.18 1.79 4.82
N LEU A 24 10.52 1.36 3.60
CA LEU A 24 10.54 -0.06 3.24
C LEU A 24 11.62 -0.83 4.01
N SER A 25 12.63 -0.15 4.58
CA SER A 25 13.65 -0.80 5.41
C SER A 25 13.13 -1.25 6.77
N LYS A 26 11.96 -0.76 7.19
CA LYS A 26 11.28 -1.15 8.44
C LYS A 26 10.29 -2.30 8.27
N LEU A 27 10.10 -2.77 7.04
CA LEU A 27 9.23 -3.91 6.74
C LEU A 27 10.04 -5.20 6.69
N ASP A 28 9.48 -6.26 7.26
CA ASP A 28 9.98 -7.62 7.02
C ASP A 28 9.38 -8.13 5.71
N LEU A 29 10.24 -8.22 4.69
CA LEU A 29 9.89 -8.69 3.34
C LEU A 29 10.55 -10.05 3.04
N SER A 30 10.93 -10.81 4.06
CA SER A 30 11.46 -12.16 3.87
C SER A 30 10.42 -13.08 3.22
N ILE A 31 10.89 -14.14 2.56
CA ILE A 31 10.00 -15.16 1.98
C ILE A 31 9.11 -15.76 3.09
N GLY A 32 7.83 -15.94 2.79
CA GLY A 32 6.85 -16.54 3.70
C GLY A 32 6.15 -15.57 4.66
N GLN A 33 6.48 -14.27 4.62
CA GLN A 33 5.73 -13.26 5.38
C GLN A 33 4.28 -13.19 4.89
N PRO A 34 3.30 -13.01 5.79
CA PRO A 34 1.90 -12.87 5.40
C PRO A 34 1.66 -11.56 4.65
N MET A 35 0.63 -11.54 3.79
CA MET A 35 0.18 -10.29 3.17
C MET A 35 -0.22 -9.28 4.26
N ARG A 36 0.18 -8.03 4.05
CA ARG A 36 -0.20 -6.90 4.90
C ARG A 36 -0.77 -5.77 4.07
N MET A 37 -1.67 -5.02 4.66
CA MET A 37 -2.35 -3.88 4.04
C MET A 37 -2.37 -2.71 5.02
N LEU A 38 -2.22 -1.51 4.49
CA LEU A 38 -2.50 -0.27 5.21
C LEU A 38 -3.90 0.20 4.79
N PRO A 39 -4.92 0.14 5.66
CA PRO A 39 -6.22 0.72 5.35
C PRO A 39 -6.09 2.25 5.31
N VAL A 40 -6.35 2.85 4.15
CA VAL A 40 -6.27 4.30 3.94
C VAL A 40 -7.67 4.93 3.88
N GLU A 41 -8.62 4.24 3.26
CA GLU A 41 -10.00 4.71 3.15
C GLU A 41 -10.67 4.76 4.53
N GLY A 42 -11.25 5.91 4.88
CA GLY A 42 -11.89 6.13 6.18
C GLY A 42 -10.93 6.13 7.37
N ALA A 43 -9.62 6.05 7.15
CA ALA A 43 -8.63 6.08 8.21
C ALA A 43 -8.57 7.48 8.86
N PRO A 44 -8.26 7.58 10.17
CA PRO A 44 -7.90 8.86 10.78
C PRO A 44 -6.72 9.50 10.05
N VAL A 45 -6.56 10.81 10.23
CA VAL A 45 -5.41 11.56 9.70
C VAL A 45 -4.10 10.81 9.98
N MET A 46 -3.40 10.46 8.90
CA MET A 46 -2.08 9.86 8.94
C MET A 46 -1.04 10.89 8.53
N ALA A 47 0.00 11.02 9.35
CA ALA A 47 1.12 11.89 9.09
C ALA A 47 2.40 11.19 9.51
N GLY A 48 3.46 11.38 8.72
CA GLY A 48 4.75 10.82 9.06
C GLY A 48 4.99 9.42 8.48
N GLU A 49 5.88 8.69 9.15
CA GLU A 49 6.24 7.32 8.80
C GLU A 49 5.22 6.34 9.40
N VAL A 50 4.66 5.42 8.60
CA VAL A 50 3.52 4.57 9.00
C VAL A 50 3.71 3.07 8.81
N SER A 51 4.93 2.57 8.57
CA SER A 51 5.21 1.14 8.36
C SER A 51 4.66 0.23 9.46
N SER A 52 4.64 0.69 10.73
CA SER A 52 4.10 -0.08 11.85
C SER A 52 2.58 -0.21 11.87
N ARG A 53 1.86 0.54 11.02
CA ARG A 53 0.39 0.52 10.93
C ARG A 53 -0.15 -0.50 9.93
N PHE A 54 0.72 -1.26 9.28
CA PHE A 54 0.33 -2.33 8.37
C PHE A 54 -0.28 -3.51 9.12
N GLU A 55 -1.52 -3.83 8.79
CA GLU A 55 -2.29 -4.91 9.39
C GLU A 55 -2.18 -6.17 8.54
N LYS A 56 -2.20 -7.34 9.19
CA LYS A 56 -2.26 -8.62 8.47
C LYS A 56 -3.61 -8.72 7.76
N GLN A 57 -3.61 -9.15 6.49
CA GLN A 57 -4.84 -9.31 5.71
C GLN A 57 -4.83 -10.61 4.90
N THR A 58 -6.02 -11.12 4.55
CA THR A 58 -6.22 -12.22 3.60
C THR A 58 -5.89 -11.81 2.19
N ASP A 59 -5.46 -12.75 1.35
CA ASP A 59 -5.02 -12.49 -0.01
C ASP A 59 -5.99 -11.62 -0.82
N PHE A 60 -5.42 -10.69 -1.59
CA PHE A 60 -6.17 -9.89 -2.55
C PHE A 60 -6.41 -10.69 -3.83
N GLN A 61 -7.67 -10.90 -4.20
CA GLN A 61 -8.03 -11.56 -5.45
C GLN A 61 -8.09 -10.53 -6.59
N PHE A 62 -7.17 -10.66 -7.55
CA PHE A 62 -7.24 -9.89 -8.78
C PHE A 62 -8.50 -10.27 -9.58
N MET A 63 -9.23 -9.26 -10.06
CA MET A 63 -10.30 -9.50 -11.02
C MET A 63 -9.69 -9.99 -12.34
N PRO A 64 -10.23 -11.08 -12.95
CA PRO A 64 -9.79 -11.50 -14.27
C PRO A 64 -10.12 -10.43 -15.30
N GLY A 65 -9.18 -10.13 -16.19
CA GLY A 65 -9.46 -9.27 -17.33
C GLY A 65 -10.47 -9.95 -18.25
N SER A 66 -11.59 -9.29 -18.55
CA SER A 66 -12.41 -9.66 -19.69
C SER A 66 -11.73 -9.15 -20.96
N ASP A 67 -11.26 -10.05 -21.81
CA ASP A 67 -10.82 -9.68 -23.16
C ASP A 67 -12.04 -9.18 -23.95
N PRO A 68 -12.10 -7.88 -24.33
CA PRO A 68 -13.22 -7.35 -25.11
C PRO A 68 -13.37 -8.02 -26.49
N GLY A 69 -12.36 -8.77 -26.96
CA GLY A 69 -12.38 -9.51 -28.22
C GLY A 69 -12.83 -10.96 -28.13
N ALA A 70 -13.16 -11.48 -26.94
CA ALA A 70 -13.49 -12.89 -26.74
C ALA A 70 -14.97 -13.25 -26.99
N GLN A 71 -15.84 -12.28 -27.29
CA GLN A 71 -17.20 -12.53 -27.78
C GLN A 71 -17.19 -12.55 -29.31
N LYS A 72 -16.97 -13.74 -29.88
CA LYS A 72 -17.38 -14.06 -31.24
C LYS A 72 -18.85 -14.45 -31.27
#